data_AF-A0A849XUD6-F1
#
_entry.id   AF-A0A849XUD6-F1
#
_cell.length_a   1.000
_cell.length_b   1.000
_cell.length_c   1.000
_cell.angle_alpha   90.00
_cell.angle_beta   90.00
_cell.angle_gamma   90.00
#
_symmetry.space_group_name_H-M   'P 1'
#
loop_
_entity.id
_entity.type
_entity.pdbx_description
1 polymer ?
#
loop_
_entity_poly.entity_id
_entity_poly.type
_entity_poly.pdbx_seq_one_letter_code
_entity_poly.pdbx_strand_id
1 'polypeptide(L)'
;MAEKRLSIQKILLPDKEPQASQWNLYYQGAELVCDICEDGTSRLLMGSFKEYNFCSYFNAISLEKWKKYTNVKKVYLKLEIKGDFEVAVEGYHLTAEAEQRKTYSRKRFKNAEKKYVEVEIPTDNKEMLFAFSIKTYSDCAFYGGTYDATVDEELLHEVSIAISTTTFKKEDYIKKNVEMVRKELIADSYMGQHWYMHVVDNGRTLDKDEIESDHIYYHPNKNVGGAGGFARGMIEVLDQKEPVTHVLLMDDDVLIYAEALRRTYYLLHMIKDEYKEHFISGAMMKLEEMNVFWEDSAYISGGINRAAKIPRDMRFIRELLLNENINADLNNAYAAWWYCCIPIDKVKENGLPLPVFIRGDDIEFGIRNNAKMITMNGISLWHMGFATKYSAFMNGYQAFRNLLIMNACNNKGLADEIIARFEDRIVVELHRFNYNVVKALLDAWNDYMKGPKFIEIEQCEKMLKEKSALNAKMKDLSEFDVNVNLADVYRPDPTNYIQRALYRLTQNGQRFWKTKWMDDSPAVISFDEFYNPQRETFHSNLLAVDVFAKKAEMRSIDKKKYKLLKKRYKYIKNKYEKNKEKIEREYREEQPYLVSREFWNKYLEIEKYQ
;
A
#
# COMPACT_ATOMS: atom_id res chain seq x y z
N MET A 1 19.62 -2.61 -36.61
CA MET A 1 19.38 -3.30 -35.34
C MET A 1 18.10 -4.09 -35.47
N ALA A 2 18.00 -5.28 -34.91
CA ALA A 2 16.76 -6.05 -34.93
C ALA A 2 15.76 -5.38 -33.97
N GLU A 3 14.55 -5.08 -34.46
CA GLU A 3 13.47 -4.57 -33.62
C GLU A 3 12.61 -5.74 -33.14
N LYS A 4 12.35 -5.79 -31.84
CA LYS A 4 11.44 -6.76 -31.23
C LYS A 4 10.10 -6.09 -30.93
N ARG A 5 9.00 -6.81 -31.19
CA ARG A 5 7.64 -6.37 -30.85
C ARG A 5 7.10 -7.21 -29.71
N LEU A 6 6.73 -6.57 -28.61
CA LEU A 6 6.29 -7.22 -27.37
C LEU A 6 4.93 -6.69 -26.93
N SER A 7 4.09 -7.56 -26.39
CA SER A 7 2.79 -7.17 -25.81
C SER A 7 3.01 -6.70 -24.38
N ILE A 8 2.97 -5.38 -24.17
CA ILE A 8 3.37 -4.76 -22.89
C ILE A 8 2.19 -4.56 -21.92
N GLN A 9 0.96 -4.59 -22.44
CA GLN A 9 -0.24 -4.41 -21.64
C GLN A 9 -1.42 -5.12 -22.30
N LYS A 10 -2.15 -5.95 -21.56
CA LYS A 10 -3.43 -6.53 -22.00
C LYS A 10 -4.58 -5.56 -21.73
N ILE A 11 -5.59 -5.61 -22.59
CA ILE A 11 -6.89 -5.00 -22.33
C ILE A 11 -7.71 -5.97 -21.47
N LEU A 12 -8.05 -5.54 -20.26
CA LEU A 12 -8.83 -6.32 -19.31
C LEU A 12 -10.33 -6.16 -19.57
N LEU A 13 -11.07 -7.24 -19.35
CA LEU A 13 -12.53 -7.25 -19.33
C LEU A 13 -13.01 -7.51 -17.89
N PRO A 14 -14.19 -6.99 -17.49
CA PRO A 14 -14.77 -7.25 -16.17
C PRO A 14 -15.38 -8.66 -16.13
N ASP A 15 -14.55 -9.69 -15.94
CA ASP A 15 -14.98 -11.10 -16.03
C ASP A 15 -14.80 -11.92 -14.73
N LYS A 16 -14.12 -11.35 -13.73
CA LYS A 16 -13.85 -11.99 -12.44
C LYS A 16 -14.40 -11.15 -11.29
N GLU A 17 -15.31 -11.72 -10.52
CA GLU A 17 -15.81 -11.10 -9.28
C GLU A 17 -14.80 -11.25 -8.13
N PRO A 18 -14.72 -10.28 -7.20
CA PRO A 18 -15.56 -9.07 -7.08
C PRO A 18 -15.13 -7.88 -7.96
N GLN A 19 -14.03 -7.98 -8.71
CA GLN A 19 -13.49 -6.86 -9.48
C GLN A 19 -14.40 -6.45 -10.65
N ALA A 20 -15.11 -7.40 -11.25
CA ALA A 20 -16.01 -7.18 -12.37
C ALA A 20 -17.16 -6.22 -12.01
N SER A 21 -17.61 -6.23 -10.75
CA SER A 21 -18.59 -5.29 -10.21
C SER A 21 -18.19 -3.82 -10.38
N GLN A 22 -16.92 -3.52 -10.64
CA GLN A 22 -16.42 -2.18 -10.96
C GLN A 22 -16.08 -2.06 -12.46
N TRP A 23 -17.02 -2.38 -13.35
CA TRP A 23 -16.84 -2.32 -14.81
C TRP A 23 -16.29 -0.97 -15.31
N ASN A 24 -16.57 0.10 -14.57
CA ASN A 24 -16.13 1.47 -14.86
C ASN A 24 -14.63 1.70 -14.66
N LEU A 25 -13.89 0.74 -14.10
CA LEU A 25 -12.42 0.72 -14.10
C LEU A 25 -11.83 0.13 -15.40
N TYR A 26 -12.66 -0.49 -16.25
CA TYR A 26 -12.28 -1.13 -17.52
C TYR A 26 -12.69 -0.29 -18.72
N TYR A 27 -13.83 0.40 -18.65
CA TYR A 27 -14.29 1.33 -19.69
C TYR A 27 -15.26 2.37 -19.11
N GLN A 28 -15.56 3.42 -19.86
CA GLN A 28 -16.45 4.49 -19.47
C GLN A 28 -17.90 4.20 -19.87
N GLY A 29 -18.85 4.64 -19.03
CA GLY A 29 -20.28 4.61 -19.33
C GLY A 29 -21.05 3.46 -18.68
N ALA A 30 -22.18 3.10 -19.29
CA ALA A 30 -23.09 2.09 -18.77
C ALA A 30 -22.47 0.69 -18.81
N GLU A 31 -22.83 -0.14 -17.84
CA GLU A 31 -22.40 -1.54 -17.78
C GLU A 31 -22.82 -2.29 -19.05
N LEU A 32 -21.91 -3.15 -19.52
CA LEU A 32 -22.09 -3.99 -20.69
C LEU A 32 -22.12 -5.43 -20.21
N VAL A 33 -22.82 -6.28 -20.96
CA VAL A 33 -22.82 -7.71 -20.65
C VAL A 33 -21.45 -8.29 -21.01
N CYS A 34 -20.74 -8.78 -19.99
CA CYS A 34 -19.55 -9.61 -20.14
C CYS A 34 -19.97 -11.07 -20.11
N ASP A 35 -19.82 -11.74 -21.25
CA ASP A 35 -20.21 -13.14 -21.45
C ASP A 35 -18.96 -14.02 -21.48
N ILE A 36 -19.03 -15.21 -20.87
CA ILE A 36 -17.95 -16.21 -20.88
C ILE A 36 -18.33 -17.27 -21.92
N CYS A 37 -17.53 -17.37 -22.98
CA CYS A 37 -17.72 -18.34 -24.05
C CYS A 37 -17.46 -19.77 -23.56
N GLU A 38 -17.90 -20.78 -24.32
CA GLU A 38 -17.71 -22.20 -24.00
C GLU A 38 -16.22 -22.59 -23.88
N ASP A 39 -15.33 -21.90 -24.58
CA ASP A 39 -13.88 -22.08 -24.52
C ASP A 39 -13.21 -21.36 -23.34
N GLY A 40 -14.00 -20.74 -22.46
CA GLY A 40 -13.55 -19.97 -21.31
C GLY A 40 -13.12 -18.54 -21.62
N THR A 41 -13.22 -18.08 -22.87
CA THR A 41 -12.85 -16.70 -23.23
C THR A 41 -13.98 -15.70 -22.94
N SER A 42 -13.61 -14.60 -22.31
CA SER A 42 -14.55 -13.51 -22.00
C SER A 42 -14.77 -12.59 -23.19
N ARG A 43 -15.99 -12.06 -23.36
CA ARG A 43 -16.32 -11.06 -24.38
C ARG A 43 -17.32 -10.03 -23.86
N LEU A 44 -17.14 -8.77 -24.25
CA LEU A 44 -18.13 -7.71 -24.07
C LEU A 44 -19.08 -7.65 -25.26
N LEU A 45 -20.39 -7.69 -24.97
CA LEU A 45 -21.44 -7.51 -25.96
C LEU A 45 -21.75 -6.02 -26.12
N MET A 46 -21.50 -5.51 -27.31
CA MET A 46 -21.64 -4.10 -27.66
C MET A 46 -22.81 -3.94 -28.64
N GLY A 47 -23.89 -3.30 -28.20
CA GLY A 47 -25.03 -2.98 -29.05
C GLY A 47 -24.68 -1.97 -30.15
N SER A 48 -25.37 -2.08 -31.28
CA SER A 48 -25.20 -1.26 -32.48
C SER A 48 -25.40 0.26 -32.28
N PHE A 49 -24.76 1.04 -33.16
CA PHE A 49 -24.86 2.50 -33.25
C PHE A 49 -24.49 3.26 -31.97
N LYS A 50 -23.61 2.68 -31.16
CA LYS A 50 -23.08 3.28 -29.92
C LYS A 50 -21.57 3.43 -29.96
N GLU A 51 -21.06 4.35 -29.16
CA GLU A 51 -19.63 4.53 -28.94
C GLU A 51 -19.26 4.12 -27.50
N TYR A 52 -18.24 3.30 -27.37
CA TYR A 52 -17.73 2.77 -26.11
C TYR A 52 -16.31 3.27 -25.90
N ASN A 53 -16.06 4.02 -24.84
CA ASN A 53 -14.74 4.62 -24.55
C ASN A 53 -13.99 3.77 -23.52
N PHE A 54 -12.77 3.36 -23.84
CA PHE A 54 -11.92 2.51 -22.99
C PHE A 54 -10.80 3.29 -22.28
N CYS A 55 -10.89 4.63 -22.21
CA CYS A 55 -10.06 5.45 -21.33
C CYS A 55 -10.45 5.21 -19.87
N SER A 56 -9.79 4.24 -19.24
CA SER A 56 -10.08 3.76 -17.89
C SER A 56 -8.79 3.42 -17.15
N TYR A 57 -8.87 3.19 -15.85
CA TYR A 57 -7.71 2.89 -15.02
C TYR A 57 -6.91 1.68 -15.51
N PHE A 58 -7.58 0.61 -15.95
CA PHE A 58 -6.91 -0.59 -16.44
C PHE A 58 -6.59 -0.57 -17.94
N ASN A 59 -7.41 0.07 -18.78
CA ASN A 59 -7.30 -0.07 -20.23
C ASN A 59 -6.73 1.16 -20.96
N ALA A 60 -6.51 2.27 -20.28
CA ALA A 60 -5.62 3.32 -20.79
C ALA A 60 -4.15 2.90 -20.63
N ILE A 61 -3.29 3.37 -21.53
CA ILE A 61 -1.84 3.21 -21.45
C ILE A 61 -1.18 4.55 -21.07
N SER A 62 -0.35 4.53 -20.02
CA SER A 62 0.42 5.69 -19.55
C SER A 62 1.63 5.97 -20.44
N LEU A 63 1.38 6.32 -21.71
CA LEU A 63 2.40 6.40 -22.76
C LEU A 63 3.52 7.39 -22.43
N GLU A 64 3.21 8.51 -21.79
CA GLU A 64 4.23 9.47 -21.34
C GLU A 64 5.25 8.79 -20.41
N LYS A 65 4.78 7.99 -19.45
CA LYS A 65 5.65 7.26 -18.52
C LYS A 65 6.39 6.11 -19.18
N TRP A 66 5.73 5.37 -20.07
CA TRP A 66 6.43 4.35 -20.88
C TRP A 66 7.59 4.99 -21.65
N LYS A 67 7.37 6.11 -22.34
CA LYS A 67 8.44 6.85 -23.05
C LYS A 67 9.51 7.42 -22.12
N LYS A 68 9.11 7.88 -20.93
CA LYS A 68 10.04 8.40 -19.93
C LYS A 68 10.99 7.29 -19.46
N TYR A 69 10.44 6.19 -18.96
CA TYR A 69 11.19 5.16 -18.25
C TYR A 69 11.79 4.06 -19.14
N THR A 70 11.31 3.88 -20.36
CA THR A 70 11.71 2.75 -21.23
C THR A 70 12.23 3.19 -22.60
N ASN A 71 12.89 2.26 -23.29
CA ASN A 71 13.41 2.40 -24.65
C ASN A 71 12.35 2.13 -25.74
N VAL A 72 11.04 2.27 -25.42
CA VAL A 72 9.96 2.07 -26.40
C VAL A 72 10.06 3.04 -27.58
N LYS A 73 9.89 2.51 -28.80
CA LYS A 73 9.90 3.28 -30.05
C LYS A 73 8.51 3.58 -30.58
N LYS A 74 7.76 2.53 -30.91
CA LYS A 74 6.41 2.61 -31.46
C LYS A 74 5.46 1.79 -30.60
N VAL A 75 4.20 2.20 -30.61
CA VAL A 75 3.13 1.52 -29.86
C VAL A 75 1.97 1.24 -30.81
N TYR A 76 1.39 0.05 -30.70
CA TYR A 76 0.28 -0.43 -31.50
C TYR A 76 -0.83 -0.91 -30.58
N LEU A 77 -2.05 -0.53 -30.91
CA LEU A 77 -3.25 -1.09 -30.31
C LEU A 77 -3.72 -2.27 -31.18
N LYS A 78 -3.83 -3.44 -30.57
CA LYS A 78 -4.32 -4.66 -31.22
C LYS A 78 -5.59 -5.14 -30.51
N LEU A 79 -6.72 -5.17 -31.20
CA LEU A 79 -8.03 -5.53 -30.61
C LEU A 79 -8.62 -6.74 -31.32
N GLU A 80 -9.26 -7.64 -30.58
CA GLU A 80 -9.97 -8.80 -31.13
C GLU A 80 -11.49 -8.55 -31.10
N ILE A 81 -12.09 -8.30 -32.26
CA ILE A 81 -13.50 -7.89 -32.37
C ILE A 81 -14.18 -8.59 -33.56
N LYS A 82 -15.43 -8.99 -33.35
CA LYS A 82 -16.39 -9.39 -34.39
C LYS A 82 -17.46 -8.30 -34.57
N GLY A 83 -17.85 -8.02 -35.81
CA GLY A 83 -18.92 -7.06 -36.18
C GLY A 83 -18.46 -5.96 -37.14
N ASP A 84 -19.30 -4.95 -37.37
CA ASP A 84 -19.00 -3.73 -38.12
C ASP A 84 -18.80 -2.56 -37.14
N PHE A 85 -17.59 -2.01 -37.11
CA PHE A 85 -17.17 -1.04 -36.09
C PHE A 85 -16.04 -0.14 -36.59
N GLU A 86 -15.83 0.98 -35.90
CA GLU A 86 -14.71 1.88 -36.06
C GLU A 86 -13.93 1.96 -34.75
N VAL A 87 -12.60 1.87 -34.83
CA VAL A 87 -11.70 2.09 -33.70
C VAL A 87 -11.10 3.48 -33.83
N ALA A 88 -11.25 4.30 -32.78
CA ALA A 88 -10.57 5.57 -32.66
C ALA A 88 -9.42 5.47 -31.63
N VAL A 89 -8.25 5.99 -31.96
CA VAL A 89 -7.13 6.15 -31.01
C VAL A 89 -7.11 7.58 -30.50
N GLU A 90 -7.05 7.74 -29.18
CA GLU A 90 -7.30 9.01 -28.51
C GLU A 90 -6.26 9.28 -27.43
N GLY A 91 -5.74 10.51 -27.43
CA GLY A 91 -4.83 11.02 -26.43
C GLY A 91 -5.55 11.89 -25.39
N TYR A 92 -5.06 11.83 -24.16
CA TYR A 92 -5.60 12.56 -23.02
C TYR A 92 -4.49 13.26 -22.23
N HIS A 93 -4.71 14.52 -21.87
CA HIS A 93 -3.81 15.33 -21.04
C HIS A 93 -4.57 16.40 -20.25
N LEU A 94 -3.86 17.09 -19.34
CA LEU A 94 -4.40 18.23 -18.61
C LEU A 94 -3.90 19.55 -19.20
N THR A 95 -4.80 20.51 -19.39
CA THR A 95 -4.46 21.91 -19.62
C THR A 95 -5.15 22.75 -18.56
N ALA A 96 -4.38 23.42 -17.69
CA ALA A 96 -4.91 24.16 -16.53
C ALA A 96 -5.91 23.31 -15.69
N GLU A 97 -5.55 22.05 -15.43
CA GLU A 97 -6.36 21.03 -14.75
C GLU A 97 -7.68 20.61 -15.44
N ALA A 98 -7.98 21.15 -16.63
CA ALA A 98 -9.08 20.68 -17.46
C ALA A 98 -8.64 19.49 -18.31
N GLU A 99 -9.43 18.43 -18.28
CA GLU A 99 -9.28 17.26 -19.14
C GLU A 99 -9.40 17.66 -20.62
N GLN A 100 -8.37 17.31 -21.40
CA GLN A 100 -8.38 17.44 -22.85
C GLN A 100 -8.41 16.04 -23.47
N ARG A 101 -9.18 15.90 -24.55
CA ARG A 101 -9.28 14.67 -25.34
C ARG A 101 -9.07 15.00 -26.81
N LYS A 102 -8.17 14.28 -27.47
CA LYS A 102 -7.89 14.44 -28.89
C LYS A 102 -7.91 13.11 -29.62
N THR A 103 -8.72 13.00 -30.67
CA THR A 103 -8.69 11.84 -31.58
C THR A 103 -7.56 12.00 -32.58
N TYR A 104 -6.71 10.98 -32.70
CA TYR A 104 -5.56 10.97 -33.61
C TYR A 104 -5.82 10.16 -34.88
N SER A 105 -6.57 9.07 -34.78
CA SER A 105 -6.97 8.27 -35.94
C SER A 105 -8.31 7.60 -35.72
N ARG A 106 -9.00 7.29 -36.83
CA ARG A 106 -10.22 6.49 -36.90
C ARG A 106 -10.07 5.50 -38.03
N LYS A 107 -10.32 4.22 -37.77
CA LYS A 107 -10.29 3.16 -38.79
C LYS A 107 -11.52 2.27 -38.66
N ARG A 108 -12.27 2.12 -39.74
CA ARG A 108 -13.44 1.23 -39.82
C ARG A 108 -13.03 -0.17 -40.25
N PHE A 109 -13.63 -1.17 -39.60
CA PHE A 109 -13.42 -2.58 -39.83
C PHE A 109 -14.77 -3.29 -39.93
N LYS A 110 -14.81 -4.36 -40.71
CA LYS A 110 -15.97 -5.23 -40.84
C LYS A 110 -15.52 -6.68 -40.78
N ASN A 111 -15.67 -7.29 -39.62
CA ASN A 111 -15.23 -8.64 -39.34
C ASN A 111 -16.44 -9.56 -39.20
N ALA A 112 -16.61 -10.50 -40.13
CA ALA A 112 -17.68 -11.50 -40.06
C ALA A 112 -17.49 -12.47 -38.87
N GLU A 113 -16.24 -12.68 -38.46
CA GLU A 113 -15.83 -13.59 -37.38
C GLU A 113 -14.91 -12.86 -36.38
N LYS A 114 -14.52 -13.56 -35.31
CA LYS A 114 -13.54 -13.08 -34.33
C LYS A 114 -12.19 -12.86 -35.03
N LYS A 115 -11.71 -11.60 -35.09
CA LYS A 115 -10.46 -11.27 -35.77
C LYS A 115 -9.72 -10.11 -35.10
N TYR A 116 -8.40 -10.17 -35.13
CA TYR A 116 -7.55 -9.05 -34.71
C TYR A 116 -7.55 -7.90 -35.71
N VAL A 117 -7.66 -6.68 -35.20
CA VAL A 117 -7.43 -5.43 -35.92
C VAL A 117 -6.34 -4.64 -35.22
N GLU A 118 -5.63 -3.81 -35.98
CA GLU A 118 -4.47 -3.07 -35.47
C GLU A 118 -4.50 -1.60 -35.89
N VAL A 119 -4.14 -0.74 -34.94
CA VAL A 119 -3.99 0.70 -35.13
C VAL A 119 -2.72 1.17 -34.46
N GLU A 120 -1.86 1.88 -35.19
CA GLU A 120 -0.67 2.50 -34.62
C GLU A 120 -1.05 3.72 -33.75
N ILE A 121 -0.42 3.82 -32.58
CA ILE A 121 -0.57 4.94 -31.66
C ILE A 121 0.55 5.94 -31.95
N PRO A 122 0.23 7.22 -32.25
CA PRO A 122 1.26 8.21 -32.46
C PRO A 122 2.03 8.43 -31.16
N THR A 123 3.37 8.38 -31.22
CA THR A 123 4.24 8.59 -30.06
C THR A 123 4.83 9.99 -29.99
N ASP A 124 4.82 10.76 -31.09
CA ASP A 124 5.27 12.15 -31.12
C ASP A 124 4.13 13.13 -30.75
N ASN A 125 3.92 13.32 -29.45
CA ASN A 125 2.91 14.20 -28.86
C ASN A 125 3.23 14.49 -27.38
N LYS A 126 2.33 15.24 -26.73
CA LYS A 126 2.39 15.62 -25.31
C LYS A 126 1.24 15.01 -24.48
N GLU A 127 0.63 13.94 -24.99
CA GLU A 127 -0.46 13.26 -24.30
C GLU A 127 0.11 12.43 -23.15
N MET A 128 -0.58 12.44 -22.01
CA MET A 128 -0.18 11.69 -20.82
C MET A 128 -0.60 10.23 -20.94
N LEU A 129 -1.87 10.04 -21.32
CA LEU A 129 -2.50 8.75 -21.52
C LEU A 129 -2.93 8.61 -22.98
N PHE A 130 -2.89 7.37 -23.47
CA PHE A 130 -3.65 6.98 -24.65
C PHE A 130 -4.70 5.94 -24.29
N ALA A 131 -5.80 5.98 -25.02
CA ALA A 131 -6.82 4.95 -24.99
C ALA A 131 -7.50 4.84 -26.35
N PHE A 132 -8.59 4.11 -26.41
CA PHE A 132 -9.38 3.96 -27.63
C PHE A 132 -10.87 4.02 -27.36
N SER A 133 -11.63 4.35 -28.41
CA SER A 133 -13.06 4.14 -28.44
C SER A 133 -13.45 3.20 -29.58
N ILE A 134 -14.53 2.46 -29.38
CA ILE A 134 -15.14 1.59 -30.38
C ILE A 134 -16.51 2.15 -30.70
N LYS A 135 -16.69 2.63 -31.92
CA LYS A 135 -18.00 3.01 -32.44
C LYS A 135 -18.58 1.85 -33.26
N THR A 136 -19.78 1.40 -32.93
CA THR A 136 -20.41 0.23 -33.55
C THR A 136 -21.41 0.63 -34.63
N TYR A 137 -21.50 -0.17 -35.70
CA TYR A 137 -22.49 -0.05 -36.78
C TYR A 137 -23.35 -1.31 -36.95
N SER A 138 -23.01 -2.37 -36.22
CA SER A 138 -23.82 -3.55 -35.95
C SER A 138 -23.66 -3.92 -34.48
N ASP A 139 -24.38 -4.93 -34.00
CA ASP A 139 -23.98 -5.55 -32.74
C ASP A 139 -22.58 -6.17 -32.93
N CYS A 140 -21.74 -5.99 -31.92
CA CYS A 140 -20.34 -6.39 -31.93
C CYS A 140 -20.01 -7.19 -30.67
N ALA A 141 -19.03 -8.08 -30.78
CA ALA A 141 -18.46 -8.80 -29.65
C ALA A 141 -16.97 -8.44 -29.56
N PHE A 142 -16.56 -7.91 -28.41
CA PHE A 142 -15.18 -7.52 -28.12
C PHE A 142 -14.53 -8.48 -27.14
N TYR A 143 -13.42 -9.10 -27.54
CA TYR A 143 -12.73 -10.16 -26.80
C TYR A 143 -11.46 -9.69 -26.11
N GLY A 144 -11.28 -8.37 -25.96
CA GLY A 144 -10.06 -7.77 -25.42
C GLY A 144 -9.00 -7.55 -26.50
N GLY A 145 -7.75 -7.46 -26.08
CA GLY A 145 -6.65 -7.04 -26.94
C GLY A 145 -5.39 -6.70 -26.16
N THR A 146 -4.46 -6.02 -26.81
CA THR A 146 -3.18 -5.64 -26.24
C THR A 146 -2.71 -4.28 -26.75
N TYR A 147 -1.91 -3.61 -25.95
CA TYR A 147 -0.93 -2.64 -26.45
C TYR A 147 0.39 -3.38 -26.67
N ASP A 148 0.90 -3.29 -27.89
CA ASP A 148 2.20 -3.82 -28.26
C ASP A 148 3.19 -2.68 -28.47
N ALA A 149 4.43 -2.88 -28.06
CA ALA A 149 5.51 -1.92 -28.22
C ALA A 149 6.66 -2.51 -29.05
N THR A 150 7.30 -1.68 -29.87
CA THR A 150 8.58 -2.03 -30.50
C THR A 150 9.74 -1.40 -29.74
N VAL A 151 10.85 -2.13 -29.70
CA VAL A 151 12.10 -1.75 -29.03
C VAL A 151 13.26 -2.39 -29.76
N ASP A 152 14.43 -1.74 -29.76
CA ASP A 152 15.64 -2.36 -30.27
C ASP A 152 16.04 -3.53 -29.37
N GLU A 153 16.28 -4.69 -29.96
CA GLU A 153 16.55 -5.92 -29.19
C GLU A 153 17.80 -5.80 -28.31
N GLU A 154 18.78 -5.00 -28.73
CA GLU A 154 20.00 -4.72 -27.95
C GLU A 154 19.77 -3.85 -26.71
N LEU A 155 18.63 -3.17 -26.61
CA LEU A 155 18.24 -2.34 -25.46
C LEU A 155 17.32 -3.10 -24.48
N LEU A 156 17.09 -4.39 -24.73
CA LEU A 156 16.35 -5.24 -23.81
C LEU A 156 17.25 -5.77 -22.71
N HIS A 157 16.75 -5.74 -21.48
CA HIS A 157 17.44 -6.29 -20.32
C HIS A 157 16.91 -7.68 -19.99
N GLU A 158 17.78 -8.62 -19.64
CA GLU A 158 17.32 -9.86 -19.01
C GLU A 158 16.81 -9.54 -17.60
N VAL A 159 15.55 -9.86 -17.33
CA VAL A 159 14.89 -9.57 -16.06
C VAL A 159 14.35 -10.87 -15.50
N SER A 160 14.67 -11.16 -14.23
CA SER A 160 14.09 -12.26 -13.46
C SER A 160 13.61 -11.71 -12.12
N ILE A 161 12.33 -11.92 -11.81
CA ILE A 161 11.66 -11.33 -10.65
C ILE A 161 11.22 -12.45 -9.71
N ALA A 162 11.66 -12.38 -8.46
CA ALA A 162 11.14 -13.24 -7.40
C ALA A 162 10.13 -12.49 -6.54
N ILE A 163 8.90 -12.98 -6.50
CA ILE A 163 7.85 -12.49 -5.59
C ILE A 163 8.14 -13.05 -4.20
N SER A 164 8.31 -12.21 -3.20
CA SER A 164 8.42 -12.61 -1.80
C SER A 164 7.16 -12.17 -1.06
N THR A 165 6.36 -13.15 -0.63
CA THR A 165 5.13 -12.91 0.12
C THR A 165 5.18 -13.58 1.48
N THR A 166 4.78 -12.84 2.51
CA THR A 166 4.73 -13.32 3.89
C THR A 166 3.28 -13.60 4.26
N THR A 167 3.00 -14.78 4.82
CA THR A 167 1.66 -15.13 5.26
C THR A 167 1.58 -15.57 6.72
N PHE A 168 0.46 -15.26 7.36
CA PHE A 168 0.11 -15.75 8.69
C PHE A 168 -1.39 -16.04 8.76
N LYS A 169 -1.76 -17.31 8.51
CA LYS A 169 -3.15 -17.80 8.59
C LYS A 169 -4.12 -17.09 7.64
N LYS A 170 -3.70 -16.95 6.37
CA LYS A 170 -4.47 -16.34 5.26
C LYS A 170 -4.52 -17.27 4.04
N GLU A 171 -4.74 -18.55 4.30
CA GLU A 171 -4.65 -19.65 3.34
C GLU A 171 -5.47 -19.39 2.07
N ASP A 172 -6.69 -18.86 2.21
CA ASP A 172 -7.58 -18.58 1.08
C ASP A 172 -7.01 -17.54 0.10
N TYR A 173 -6.28 -16.54 0.60
CA TYR A 173 -5.69 -15.51 -0.26
C TYR A 173 -4.41 -16.01 -0.91
N ILE A 174 -3.49 -16.58 -0.10
CA ILE A 174 -2.19 -17.03 -0.60
C ILE A 174 -2.32 -18.15 -1.66
N LYS A 175 -3.24 -19.12 -1.46
CA LYS A 175 -3.49 -20.19 -2.44
C LYS A 175 -4.00 -19.64 -3.77
N LYS A 176 -4.87 -18.62 -3.74
CA LYS A 176 -5.37 -17.96 -4.97
C LYS A 176 -4.24 -17.20 -5.68
N ASN A 177 -3.38 -16.52 -4.94
CA ASN A 177 -2.26 -15.78 -5.51
C ASN A 177 -1.22 -16.73 -6.14
N VAL A 178 -0.86 -17.81 -5.45
CA VAL A 178 0.02 -18.88 -5.97
C VAL A 178 -0.54 -19.46 -7.28
N GLU A 179 -1.84 -19.76 -7.31
CA GLU A 179 -2.47 -20.34 -8.50
C GLU A 179 -2.53 -19.35 -9.68
N MET A 180 -2.75 -18.06 -9.40
CA MET A 180 -2.67 -17.00 -10.41
C MET A 180 -1.25 -16.89 -10.99
N VAL A 181 -0.22 -16.89 -10.14
CA VAL A 181 1.18 -16.84 -10.58
C VAL A 181 1.52 -18.06 -11.45
N ARG A 182 1.10 -19.26 -11.04
CA ARG A 182 1.30 -20.51 -11.78
C ARG A 182 0.68 -20.46 -13.17
N LYS A 183 -0.61 -20.09 -13.26
CA LYS A 183 -1.40 -20.14 -14.50
C LYS A 183 -1.15 -18.96 -15.45
N GLU A 184 -0.89 -17.77 -14.93
CA GLU A 184 -0.88 -16.55 -15.75
C GLU A 184 0.53 -15.95 -15.94
N LEU A 185 1.49 -16.30 -15.08
CA LEU A 185 2.88 -15.82 -15.18
C LEU A 185 3.84 -16.94 -15.58
N ILE A 186 3.99 -17.98 -14.75
CA ILE A 186 4.96 -19.08 -14.98
C ILE A 186 4.63 -19.84 -16.27
N ALA A 187 3.35 -20.03 -16.59
CA ALA A 187 2.92 -20.69 -17.83
C ALA A 187 3.11 -19.82 -19.10
N ASP A 188 3.49 -18.54 -18.99
CA ASP A 188 3.72 -17.68 -20.15
C ASP A 188 5.02 -18.09 -20.87
N SER A 189 4.94 -18.33 -22.18
CA SER A 189 6.06 -18.85 -22.96
C SER A 189 7.24 -17.87 -23.12
N TYR A 190 7.04 -16.58 -22.86
CA TYR A 190 8.08 -15.57 -23.00
C TYR A 190 8.73 -15.21 -21.67
N MET A 191 7.91 -14.89 -20.66
CA MET A 191 8.40 -14.43 -19.35
C MET A 191 8.36 -15.51 -18.26
N GLY A 192 7.77 -16.68 -18.51
CA GLY A 192 7.48 -17.67 -17.46
C GLY A 192 8.72 -18.15 -16.70
N GLN A 193 9.80 -18.44 -17.42
CA GLN A 193 11.10 -18.84 -16.84
C GLN A 193 11.77 -17.74 -15.99
N HIS A 194 11.27 -16.50 -16.06
CA HIS A 194 11.78 -15.33 -15.38
C HIS A 194 10.98 -14.97 -14.12
N TRP A 195 9.96 -15.76 -13.77
CA TRP A 195 9.17 -15.56 -12.56
C TRP A 195 9.47 -16.63 -11.53
N TYR A 196 9.65 -16.19 -10.29
CA TYR A 196 9.77 -17.04 -9.11
C TYR A 196 8.87 -16.51 -8.00
N MET A 197 8.48 -17.37 -7.06
CA MET A 197 7.70 -16.98 -5.89
C MET A 197 8.19 -17.69 -4.64
N HIS A 198 8.46 -16.95 -3.57
CA HIS A 198 8.79 -17.44 -2.25
C HIS A 198 7.63 -17.16 -1.31
N VAL A 199 6.99 -18.23 -0.84
CA VAL A 199 5.91 -18.18 0.15
C VAL A 199 6.50 -18.40 1.54
N VAL A 200 6.61 -17.32 2.30
CA VAL A 200 7.13 -17.34 3.68
C VAL A 200 5.97 -17.47 4.66
N ASP A 201 5.79 -18.66 5.22
CA ASP A 201 4.68 -19.00 6.10
C ASP A 201 5.05 -18.85 7.57
N ASN A 202 4.80 -17.67 8.13
CA ASN A 202 4.94 -17.37 9.56
C ASN A 202 3.91 -18.13 10.42
N GLY A 203 2.80 -18.58 9.82
CA GLY A 203 1.76 -19.35 10.48
C GLY A 203 2.13 -20.82 10.65
N ARG A 204 2.93 -21.35 9.71
CA ARG A 204 3.26 -22.77 9.55
C ARG A 204 1.99 -23.62 9.46
N THR A 205 1.04 -23.15 8.66
CA THR A 205 -0.29 -23.73 8.49
C THR A 205 -0.55 -24.22 7.06
N LEU A 206 0.30 -23.86 6.11
CA LEU A 206 0.20 -24.34 4.73
C LEU A 206 0.80 -25.75 4.58
N ASP A 207 0.25 -26.50 3.64
CA ASP A 207 0.83 -27.75 3.16
C ASP A 207 1.87 -27.44 2.08
N LYS A 208 3.08 -27.99 2.25
CA LYS A 208 4.19 -27.80 1.33
C LYS A 208 3.87 -28.30 -0.07
N ASP A 209 3.25 -29.47 -0.19
CA ASP A 209 2.98 -30.13 -1.47
C ASP A 209 1.90 -29.41 -2.29
N GLU A 210 1.04 -28.61 -1.65
CA GLU A 210 0.03 -27.79 -2.33
C GLU A 210 0.62 -26.49 -2.92
N ILE A 211 1.71 -26.00 -2.34
CA ILE A 211 2.30 -24.70 -2.68
C ILE A 211 3.51 -24.86 -3.60
N GLU A 212 4.43 -25.76 -3.24
CA GLU A 212 5.74 -25.87 -3.87
C GLU A 212 5.67 -26.41 -5.31
N SER A 213 6.49 -25.87 -6.19
CA SER A 213 6.71 -26.30 -7.58
C SER A 213 8.02 -25.73 -8.12
N ASP A 214 8.42 -26.06 -9.35
CA ASP A 214 9.72 -25.66 -9.94
C ASP A 214 10.07 -24.17 -9.80
N HIS A 215 9.08 -23.28 -9.82
CA HIS A 215 9.25 -21.82 -9.72
C HIS A 215 8.60 -21.21 -8.46
N ILE A 216 8.04 -22.03 -7.57
CA ILE A 216 7.35 -21.58 -6.35
C ILE A 216 7.91 -22.34 -5.16
N TYR A 217 8.54 -21.64 -4.24
CA TYR A 217 9.23 -22.21 -3.09
C TYR A 217 8.46 -21.95 -1.80
N TYR A 218 8.31 -22.97 -0.96
CA TYR A 218 7.63 -22.87 0.32
C TYR A 218 8.62 -22.81 1.48
N HIS A 219 8.45 -21.81 2.36
CA HIS A 219 9.36 -21.54 3.48
C HIS A 219 8.60 -21.42 4.80
N PRO A 220 8.52 -22.48 5.63
CA PRO A 220 8.00 -22.34 6.97
C PRO A 220 8.91 -21.42 7.80
N ASN A 221 8.31 -20.51 8.56
CA ASN A 221 9.03 -19.47 9.26
C ASN A 221 8.50 -19.23 10.67
N LYS A 222 9.36 -18.68 11.53
CA LYS A 222 8.96 -18.20 12.85
C LYS A 222 8.06 -16.97 12.70
N ASN A 223 7.08 -16.79 13.59
CA ASN A 223 6.25 -15.60 13.60
C ASN A 223 6.99 -14.38 14.16
N VAL A 224 7.77 -13.74 13.30
CA VAL A 224 8.52 -12.51 13.57
C VAL A 224 7.94 -11.30 12.84
N GLY A 225 6.66 -11.38 12.48
CA GLY A 225 5.89 -10.31 11.84
C GLY A 225 6.24 -10.10 10.38
N GLY A 226 5.75 -9.00 9.80
CA GLY A 226 6.02 -8.63 8.40
C GLY A 226 7.51 -8.43 8.15
N ALA A 227 8.19 -7.67 9.01
CA ALA A 227 9.61 -7.35 8.84
C ALA A 227 10.48 -8.61 8.71
N GLY A 228 10.25 -9.60 9.58
CA GLY A 228 11.03 -10.84 9.54
C GLY A 228 10.58 -11.83 8.47
N GLY A 229 9.31 -11.81 8.07
CA GLY A 229 8.86 -12.60 6.92
C GLY A 229 9.46 -12.08 5.61
N PHE A 230 9.44 -10.77 5.39
CA PHE A 230 10.07 -10.16 4.21
C PHE A 230 11.60 -10.27 4.26
N ALA A 231 12.22 -10.16 5.43
CA ALA A 231 13.66 -10.45 5.57
C ALA A 231 13.98 -11.90 5.19
N ARG A 232 13.18 -12.87 5.66
CA ARG A 232 13.32 -14.28 5.27
C ARG A 232 13.17 -14.44 3.76
N GLY A 233 12.13 -13.86 3.16
CA GLY A 233 11.91 -13.93 1.72
C GLY A 233 13.07 -13.33 0.91
N MET A 234 13.62 -12.18 1.34
CA MET A 234 14.82 -11.61 0.72
C MET A 234 16.04 -12.54 0.84
N ILE A 235 16.24 -13.22 1.97
CA ILE A 235 17.32 -14.19 2.14
C ILE A 235 17.16 -15.35 1.15
N GLU A 236 15.95 -15.93 1.08
CA GLU A 236 15.69 -17.06 0.17
C GLU A 236 15.86 -16.66 -1.30
N VAL A 237 15.49 -15.42 -1.66
CA VAL A 237 15.74 -14.87 -2.99
C VAL A 237 17.23 -14.69 -3.28
N LEU A 238 18.04 -14.31 -2.28
CA LEU A 238 19.49 -14.21 -2.43
C LEU A 238 20.19 -15.58 -2.50
N ASP A 239 19.57 -16.61 -1.91
CA ASP A 239 20.12 -17.98 -1.84
C ASP A 239 19.64 -18.90 -2.95
N GLN A 240 18.62 -18.48 -3.70
CA GLN A 240 18.16 -19.25 -4.85
C GLN A 240 19.29 -19.42 -5.88
N LYS A 241 19.27 -20.54 -6.59
CA LYS A 241 20.33 -20.89 -7.54
C LYS A 241 20.23 -20.08 -8.82
N GLU A 242 19.00 -19.78 -9.22
CA GLU A 242 18.65 -19.05 -10.41
C GLU A 242 18.97 -17.56 -10.22
N PRO A 243 19.62 -16.91 -11.19
CA PRO A 243 19.92 -15.49 -11.07
C PRO A 243 18.62 -14.68 -11.14
N VAL A 244 18.39 -13.87 -10.10
CA VAL A 244 17.33 -12.87 -10.08
C VAL A 244 17.89 -11.47 -10.16
N THR A 245 17.14 -10.58 -10.79
CA THR A 245 17.48 -9.16 -10.89
C THR A 245 16.67 -8.31 -9.93
N HIS A 246 15.46 -8.77 -9.55
CA HIS A 246 14.57 -8.02 -8.66
C HIS A 246 13.86 -8.93 -7.66
N VAL A 247 13.57 -8.37 -6.49
CA VAL A 247 12.61 -8.93 -5.53
C VAL A 247 11.35 -8.06 -5.52
N LEU A 248 10.18 -8.67 -5.68
CA LEU A 248 8.89 -8.02 -5.52
C LEU A 248 8.30 -8.41 -4.17
N LEU A 249 8.25 -7.47 -3.23
CA LEU A 249 7.55 -7.67 -1.96
C LEU A 249 6.05 -7.45 -2.17
N MET A 250 5.26 -8.42 -1.72
CA MET A 250 3.80 -8.40 -1.89
C MET A 250 3.09 -8.99 -0.66
N ASP A 251 2.05 -8.30 -0.17
CA ASP A 251 1.19 -8.82 0.90
C ASP A 251 0.42 -10.06 0.44
N ASP A 252 0.06 -10.93 1.39
CA ASP A 252 -0.68 -12.16 1.11
C ASP A 252 -2.17 -11.90 0.90
N ASP A 253 -2.79 -11.01 1.68
CA ASP A 253 -4.23 -10.75 1.70
C ASP A 253 -4.71 -9.66 0.72
N VAL A 254 -4.16 -9.74 -0.50
CA VAL A 254 -4.45 -8.83 -1.61
C VAL A 254 -5.27 -9.52 -2.71
N LEU A 255 -6.02 -8.72 -3.44
CA LEU A 255 -6.63 -9.09 -4.71
C LEU A 255 -5.84 -8.39 -5.82
N ILE A 256 -5.27 -9.15 -6.75
CA ILE A 256 -4.36 -8.62 -7.77
C ILE A 256 -4.60 -9.29 -9.12
N TYR A 257 -4.40 -8.54 -10.20
CA TYR A 257 -4.33 -9.09 -11.55
C TYR A 257 -2.90 -9.44 -11.93
N ALA A 258 -2.71 -10.59 -12.57
CA ALA A 258 -1.45 -10.96 -13.21
C ALA A 258 -0.92 -9.84 -14.13
N GLU A 259 -1.84 -9.10 -14.74
CA GLU A 259 -1.54 -7.96 -15.60
C GLU A 259 -0.70 -6.87 -14.92
N ALA A 260 -0.86 -6.61 -13.61
CA ALA A 260 0.00 -5.67 -12.90
C ALA A 260 1.47 -6.16 -12.87
N LEU A 261 1.66 -7.46 -12.62
CA LEU A 261 2.96 -8.13 -12.60
C LEU A 261 3.59 -8.16 -14.00
N ARG A 262 2.78 -8.44 -15.04
CA ARG A 262 3.21 -8.39 -16.46
C ARG A 262 3.72 -7.01 -16.84
N ARG A 263 2.99 -5.94 -16.49
CA ARG A 263 3.42 -4.56 -16.74
C ARG A 263 4.74 -4.25 -16.05
N THR A 264 4.92 -4.68 -14.81
CA THR A 264 6.20 -4.55 -14.09
C THR A 264 7.33 -5.26 -14.82
N TYR A 265 7.13 -6.50 -15.28
CA TYR A 265 8.14 -7.23 -16.06
C TYR A 265 8.52 -6.49 -17.34
N TYR A 266 7.55 -6.10 -18.18
CA TYR A 266 7.86 -5.43 -19.45
C TYR A 266 8.45 -4.02 -19.26
N LEU A 267 8.05 -3.31 -18.19
CA LEU A 267 8.63 -2.03 -17.81
C LEU A 267 10.13 -2.19 -17.50
N LEU A 268 10.50 -3.20 -16.71
CA LEU A 268 11.89 -3.53 -16.38
C LEU A 268 12.65 -4.05 -17.59
N HIS A 269 12.03 -4.93 -18.39
CA HIS A 269 12.62 -5.56 -19.57
C HIS A 269 13.05 -4.52 -20.62
N MET A 270 12.36 -3.38 -20.66
CA MET A 270 12.62 -2.27 -21.58
C MET A 270 13.20 -1.01 -20.89
N ILE A 271 13.53 -1.09 -19.60
CA ILE A 271 13.89 0.09 -18.80
C ILE A 271 15.13 0.80 -19.38
N LYS A 272 15.22 2.13 -19.21
CA LYS A 272 16.47 2.85 -19.49
C LYS A 272 17.44 2.68 -18.34
N ASP A 273 18.73 2.66 -18.66
CA ASP A 273 19.82 2.53 -17.67
C ASP A 273 19.74 3.54 -16.52
N GLU A 274 19.28 4.77 -16.78
CA GLU A 274 19.15 5.82 -15.76
C GLU A 274 18.08 5.52 -14.69
N TYR A 275 17.13 4.61 -14.97
CA TYR A 275 16.04 4.22 -14.06
C TYR A 275 16.17 2.82 -13.48
N LYS A 276 17.18 2.02 -13.88
CA LYS A 276 17.31 0.61 -13.46
C LYS A 276 17.39 0.40 -11.94
N GLU A 277 17.86 1.40 -11.21
CA GLU A 277 17.97 1.37 -9.74
C GLU A 277 16.70 1.86 -9.02
N HIS A 278 15.68 2.29 -9.75
CA HIS A 278 14.44 2.78 -9.16
C HIS A 278 13.56 1.62 -8.71
N PHE A 279 12.82 1.85 -7.63
CA PHE A 279 11.82 0.92 -7.15
C PHE A 279 10.55 1.12 -7.96
N ILE A 280 9.86 0.04 -8.31
CA ILE A 280 8.52 0.12 -8.90
C ILE A 280 7.52 -0.11 -7.78
N SER A 281 6.69 0.90 -7.52
CA SER A 281 5.68 0.84 -6.48
C SER A 281 4.29 0.69 -7.08
N GLY A 282 3.56 -0.30 -6.58
CA GLY A 282 2.19 -0.59 -6.99
C GLY A 282 1.20 0.16 -6.12
N ALA A 283 0.15 0.69 -6.75
CA ALA A 283 -0.90 1.38 -6.04
C ALA A 283 -1.74 0.42 -5.18
N MET A 284 -2.07 0.85 -3.96
CA MET A 284 -3.12 0.24 -3.17
C MET A 284 -4.46 0.88 -3.56
N MET A 285 -5.35 0.08 -4.12
CA MET A 285 -6.78 0.37 -4.23
C MET A 285 -7.49 -0.14 -2.97
N LYS A 286 -8.55 0.52 -2.52
CA LYS A 286 -9.30 0.07 -1.34
C LYS A 286 -10.16 -1.13 -1.68
N LEU A 287 -10.06 -2.22 -0.91
CA LEU A 287 -10.93 -3.38 -1.14
C LEU A 287 -12.41 -3.10 -0.80
N GLU A 288 -12.67 -2.21 0.17
CA GLU A 288 -14.02 -1.84 0.60
C GLU A 288 -14.74 -0.89 -0.36
N GLU A 289 -13.98 -0.17 -1.19
CA GLU A 289 -14.46 0.77 -2.20
C GLU A 289 -13.53 0.66 -3.42
N MET A 290 -13.73 -0.40 -4.20
CA MET A 290 -12.77 -0.88 -5.21
C MET A 290 -12.43 0.11 -6.32
N ASN A 291 -13.21 1.17 -6.50
CA ASN A 291 -12.92 2.26 -7.42
C ASN A 291 -11.97 3.34 -6.85
N VAL A 292 -11.66 3.31 -5.56
CA VAL A 292 -10.85 4.32 -4.88
C VAL A 292 -9.39 3.89 -4.77
N PHE A 293 -8.53 4.67 -5.41
CA PHE A 293 -7.11 4.69 -5.16
C PHE A 293 -6.84 5.28 -3.78
N TRP A 294 -5.95 4.65 -3.03
CA TRP A 294 -5.53 5.13 -1.72
C TRP A 294 -4.15 5.80 -1.77
N GLU A 295 -3.12 5.04 -2.19
CA GLU A 295 -1.72 5.47 -2.17
C GLU A 295 -0.87 4.57 -3.09
N ASP A 296 0.17 5.11 -3.72
CA ASP A 296 1.20 4.35 -4.45
C ASP A 296 2.62 4.67 -4.00
N SER A 297 2.87 5.81 -3.35
CA SER A 297 4.12 6.06 -2.64
C SER A 297 3.91 7.06 -1.51
N ALA A 298 4.88 7.10 -0.60
CA ALA A 298 4.90 8.03 0.51
C ALA A 298 6.32 8.50 0.81
N TYR A 299 6.43 9.51 1.68
CA TYR A 299 7.70 10.09 2.09
C TYR A 299 7.65 10.58 3.53
N ILE A 300 8.82 10.73 4.14
CA ILE A 300 8.95 11.33 5.48
C ILE A 300 9.27 12.82 5.39
N SER A 301 8.47 13.64 6.05
CA SER A 301 8.70 15.07 6.20
C SER A 301 8.18 15.58 7.55
N GLY A 302 9.03 16.22 8.35
CA GLY A 302 8.64 16.72 9.67
C GLY A 302 8.48 15.63 10.74
N GLY A 303 9.15 14.48 10.58
CA GLY A 303 8.98 13.29 11.43
C GLY A 303 7.66 12.53 11.20
N ILE A 304 7.06 12.67 10.02
CA ILE A 304 5.71 12.16 9.71
C ILE A 304 5.68 11.51 8.34
N ASN A 305 4.90 10.45 8.23
CA ASN A 305 4.56 9.81 6.96
C ASN A 305 3.55 10.66 6.21
N ARG A 306 3.83 10.92 4.93
CA ARG A 306 2.93 11.63 4.02
C ARG A 306 2.81 10.82 2.73
N ALA A 307 1.57 10.57 2.32
CA ALA A 307 1.30 10.05 0.98
C ALA A 307 1.79 11.07 -0.06
N ALA A 308 2.42 10.61 -1.14
CA ALA A 308 2.81 11.47 -2.27
C ALA A 308 1.59 11.91 -3.09
N LYS A 309 0.54 11.07 -3.11
CA LYS A 309 -0.72 11.31 -3.82
C LYS A 309 -1.89 11.17 -2.85
N ILE A 310 -2.95 11.91 -3.09
CA ILE A 310 -4.19 11.84 -2.29
C ILE A 310 -5.11 10.73 -2.83
N PRO A 311 -6.03 10.20 -2.01
CA PRO A 311 -7.05 9.27 -2.49
C PRO A 311 -7.90 9.87 -3.62
N ARG A 312 -8.22 9.07 -4.63
CA ARG A 312 -8.98 9.49 -5.82
C ARG A 312 -9.92 8.40 -6.31
N ASP A 313 -11.03 8.82 -6.89
CA ASP A 313 -11.96 7.92 -7.58
C ASP A 313 -11.51 7.69 -9.02
N MET A 314 -10.98 6.50 -9.30
CA MET A 314 -10.32 6.16 -10.56
C MET A 314 -11.28 5.86 -11.71
N ARG A 315 -12.58 6.07 -11.52
CA ARG A 315 -13.59 6.01 -12.60
C ARG A 315 -13.51 7.23 -13.51
N PHE A 316 -13.06 8.37 -12.99
CA PHE A 316 -13.06 9.63 -13.72
C PHE A 316 -11.72 9.87 -14.43
N ILE A 317 -11.76 10.13 -15.73
CA ILE A 317 -10.57 10.36 -16.57
C ILE A 317 -9.71 11.50 -16.01
N ARG A 318 -10.32 12.61 -15.59
CA ARG A 318 -9.60 13.70 -14.91
C ARG A 318 -8.77 13.21 -13.72
N GLU A 319 -9.29 12.32 -12.89
CA GLU A 319 -8.56 11.80 -11.73
C GLU A 319 -7.42 10.85 -12.14
N LEU A 320 -7.59 10.07 -13.21
CA LEU A 320 -6.51 9.29 -13.82
C LEU A 320 -5.34 10.17 -14.23
N LEU A 321 -5.65 11.28 -14.93
CA LEU A 321 -4.66 12.23 -15.41
C LEU A 321 -3.97 12.98 -14.25
N LEU A 322 -4.73 13.42 -13.25
CA LEU A 322 -4.15 14.06 -12.06
C LEU A 322 -3.21 13.11 -11.31
N ASN A 323 -3.54 11.83 -11.25
CA ASN A 323 -2.69 10.82 -10.61
C ASN A 323 -1.39 10.55 -11.38
N GLU A 324 -1.46 10.58 -12.72
CA GLU A 324 -0.29 10.44 -13.60
C GLU A 324 0.65 11.63 -13.53
N ASN A 325 0.10 12.84 -13.41
CA ASN A 325 0.85 14.11 -13.44
C ASN A 325 1.71 14.33 -12.19
N ILE A 326 1.47 13.61 -11.09
CA ILE A 326 2.22 13.78 -9.84
C ILE A 326 3.49 12.93 -9.90
N ASN A 327 4.65 13.59 -9.77
CA ASN A 327 5.92 12.90 -9.59
C ASN A 327 6.05 12.36 -8.16
N ALA A 328 6.10 11.03 -8.06
CA ALA A 328 6.26 10.29 -6.81
C ALA A 328 7.72 10.21 -6.31
N ASP A 329 8.69 10.66 -7.12
CA ASP A 329 10.10 10.71 -6.74
C ASP A 329 10.40 11.90 -5.82
N LEU A 330 10.17 11.69 -4.53
CA LEU A 330 10.40 12.66 -3.45
C LEU A 330 11.62 12.28 -2.61
N ASN A 331 12.18 13.26 -1.90
CA ASN A 331 13.24 12.98 -0.92
C ASN A 331 12.67 12.19 0.28
N ASN A 332 13.45 11.23 0.79
CA ASN A 332 13.01 10.28 1.82
C ASN A 332 11.72 9.53 1.42
N ALA A 333 11.56 9.23 0.13
CA ALA A 333 10.47 8.41 -0.36
C ALA A 333 10.64 6.94 0.06
N TYR A 334 9.51 6.27 0.17
CA TYR A 334 9.41 4.82 0.34
C TYR A 334 8.13 4.32 -0.34
N ALA A 335 8.09 3.01 -0.55
CA ALA A 335 6.95 2.28 -1.04
C ALA A 335 6.58 1.23 0.01
N ALA A 336 5.31 1.14 0.36
CA ALA A 336 4.85 0.10 1.25
C ALA A 336 4.90 -1.27 0.56
N TRP A 337 5.09 -2.32 1.35
CA TRP A 337 5.38 -3.66 0.85
C TRP A 337 4.15 -4.49 0.47
N TRP A 338 2.98 -3.86 0.36
CA TRP A 338 1.86 -4.48 -0.34
C TRP A 338 2.22 -4.78 -1.80
N TYR A 339 3.01 -3.90 -2.44
CA TYR A 339 3.59 -4.08 -3.77
C TYR A 339 4.80 -3.17 -3.96
N CYS A 340 6.01 -3.71 -3.83
CA CYS A 340 7.25 -2.97 -4.02
C CYS A 340 8.31 -3.83 -4.72
N CYS A 341 8.64 -3.50 -5.96
CA CYS A 341 9.66 -4.18 -6.75
C CYS A 341 11.00 -3.47 -6.58
N ILE A 342 11.99 -4.19 -6.08
CA ILE A 342 13.27 -3.66 -5.62
C ILE A 342 14.39 -4.35 -6.43
N PRO A 343 15.33 -3.60 -7.02
CA PRO A 343 16.54 -4.18 -7.61
C PRO A 343 17.29 -5.00 -6.56
N ILE A 344 17.64 -6.25 -6.85
CA ILE A 344 18.21 -7.15 -5.84
C ILE A 344 19.54 -6.63 -5.28
N ASP A 345 20.27 -5.85 -6.07
CA ASP A 345 21.55 -5.26 -5.66
C ASP A 345 21.38 -4.28 -4.50
N LYS A 346 20.21 -3.65 -4.35
CA LYS A 346 19.90 -2.81 -3.18
C LYS A 346 19.85 -3.62 -1.88
N VAL A 347 19.36 -4.86 -1.95
CA VAL A 347 19.39 -5.80 -0.81
C VAL A 347 20.82 -6.28 -0.55
N LYS A 348 21.58 -6.61 -1.59
CA LYS A 348 22.98 -7.06 -1.47
C LYS A 348 23.91 -5.99 -0.88
N GLU A 349 23.77 -4.76 -1.36
CA GLU A 349 24.61 -3.62 -0.98
C GLU A 349 24.28 -3.10 0.43
N ASN A 350 22.99 -2.95 0.73
CA ASN A 350 22.55 -2.22 1.92
C ASN A 350 22.05 -3.14 3.05
N GLY A 351 21.86 -4.44 2.78
CA GLY A 351 21.37 -5.41 3.74
C GLY A 351 19.84 -5.44 3.87
N LEU A 352 19.37 -6.31 4.77
CA LEU A 352 17.98 -6.68 5.00
C LEU A 352 17.20 -5.60 5.79
N PRO A 353 15.88 -5.77 5.99
CA PRO A 353 15.08 -4.87 6.82
C PRO A 353 15.53 -4.80 8.29
N LEU A 354 15.17 -3.74 9.02
CA LEU A 354 15.31 -3.73 10.48
C LEU A 354 14.35 -4.72 11.17
N PRO A 355 14.75 -5.35 12.29
CA PRO A 355 13.93 -6.33 13.03
C PRO A 355 12.87 -5.68 13.92
N VAL A 356 11.91 -4.96 13.32
CA VAL A 356 10.91 -4.15 14.05
C VAL A 356 9.51 -4.78 14.17
N PHE A 357 9.38 -6.08 13.85
CA PHE A 357 8.13 -6.85 13.79
C PHE A 357 7.15 -6.38 12.71
N ILE A 358 6.59 -5.16 12.84
CA ILE A 358 5.64 -4.59 11.88
C ILE A 358 5.65 -3.05 11.96
N ARG A 359 5.41 -2.39 10.82
CA ARG A 359 5.39 -0.93 10.61
C ARG A 359 6.77 -0.28 10.74
N GLY A 360 7.20 0.36 9.66
CA GLY A 360 8.42 1.16 9.60
C GLY A 360 9.62 0.42 8.99
N ASP A 361 9.49 -0.87 8.75
CA ASP A 361 10.41 -1.72 7.98
C ASP A 361 10.49 -1.28 6.51
N ASP A 362 9.35 -1.07 5.87
CA ASP A 362 9.21 -0.51 4.53
C ASP A 362 9.77 0.93 4.42
N ILE A 363 9.40 1.77 5.39
CA ILE A 363 9.88 3.16 5.49
C ILE A 363 11.40 3.18 5.64
N GLU A 364 11.93 2.39 6.57
CA GLU A 364 13.35 2.37 6.88
C GLU A 364 14.16 1.92 5.68
N PHE A 365 13.74 0.84 5.04
CA PHE A 365 14.43 0.29 3.90
C PHE A 365 14.45 1.29 2.74
N GLY A 366 13.31 1.92 2.42
CA GLY A 366 13.24 2.94 1.38
C GLY A 366 14.15 4.13 1.66
N ILE A 367 14.16 4.62 2.90
CA ILE A 367 14.97 5.78 3.31
C ILE A 367 16.47 5.45 3.34
N ARG A 368 16.86 4.27 3.85
CA ARG A 368 18.26 3.82 3.89
C ARG A 368 18.82 3.66 2.48
N ASN A 369 18.00 3.18 1.54
CA ASN A 369 18.38 3.01 0.14
C ASN A 369 18.26 4.29 -0.71
N ASN A 370 17.85 5.43 -0.12
CA ASN A 370 17.51 6.66 -0.85
C ASN A 370 16.61 6.39 -2.07
N ALA A 371 15.58 5.57 -1.84
CA ALA A 371 14.80 4.97 -2.90
C ALA A 371 14.13 6.01 -3.79
N LYS A 372 14.16 5.74 -5.09
CA LYS A 372 13.53 6.51 -6.15
C LYS A 372 12.36 5.70 -6.70
N MET A 373 11.23 6.35 -6.96
CA MET A 373 9.97 5.65 -7.24
C MET A 373 9.54 5.79 -8.70
N ILE A 374 9.18 4.67 -9.32
CA ILE A 374 8.35 4.61 -10.51
C ILE A 374 6.94 4.20 -10.07
N THR A 375 5.94 5.02 -10.40
CA THR A 375 4.52 4.73 -10.17
C THR A 375 3.75 4.92 -11.48
N MET A 376 2.83 4.02 -11.79
CA MET A 376 2.04 4.04 -13.04
C MET A 376 0.61 3.56 -12.77
N ASN A 377 -0.38 4.18 -13.43
CA ASN A 377 -1.75 3.67 -13.38
C ASN A 377 -1.83 2.23 -13.89
N GLY A 378 -2.66 1.43 -13.24
CA GLY A 378 -2.88 0.02 -13.57
C GLY A 378 -1.77 -0.95 -13.13
N ILE A 379 -0.69 -0.48 -12.49
CA ILE A 379 0.16 -1.31 -11.63
C ILE A 379 -0.37 -1.15 -10.21
N SER A 380 -1.26 -2.06 -9.81
CA SER A 380 -2.02 -1.94 -8.58
C SER A 380 -2.57 -3.26 -8.10
N LEU A 381 -3.00 -3.26 -6.84
CA LEU A 381 -3.79 -4.31 -6.21
C LEU A 381 -4.89 -3.70 -5.35
N TRP A 382 -5.86 -4.51 -4.92
CA TRP A 382 -6.78 -4.14 -3.86
C TRP A 382 -6.37 -4.77 -2.54
N HIS A 383 -6.44 -3.98 -1.48
CA HIS A 383 -6.12 -4.41 -0.14
C HIS A 383 -7.06 -3.72 0.87
N MET A 384 -7.30 -4.39 2.00
CA MET A 384 -8.17 -3.88 3.05
C MET A 384 -7.60 -2.59 3.65
N GLY A 385 -8.43 -1.54 3.66
CA GLY A 385 -8.09 -0.23 4.18
C GLY A 385 -7.70 -0.24 5.66
N PHE A 386 -7.27 0.93 6.13
CA PHE A 386 -6.78 1.11 7.50
C PHE A 386 -7.83 1.62 8.49
N ALA A 387 -9.06 1.89 8.03
CA ALA A 387 -10.11 2.55 8.82
C ALA A 387 -10.44 1.82 10.13
N THR A 388 -10.44 0.48 10.13
CA THR A 388 -10.73 -0.37 11.30
C THR A 388 -9.45 -0.90 11.97
N LYS A 389 -8.26 -0.55 11.47
CA LYS A 389 -6.97 -1.09 11.94
C LYS A 389 -6.33 -0.24 13.06
N TYR A 390 -7.01 0.80 13.56
CA TYR A 390 -6.51 1.62 14.67
C TYR A 390 -6.43 0.80 15.96
N SER A 391 -5.25 0.78 16.60
CA SER A 391 -5.07 0.09 17.87
C SER A 391 -3.94 0.68 18.71
N ALA A 392 -3.98 0.43 20.02
CA ALA A 392 -2.92 0.84 20.94
C ALA A 392 -1.60 0.16 20.60
N PHE A 393 -1.64 -1.11 20.20
CA PHE A 393 -0.45 -1.85 19.78
C PHE A 393 0.16 -1.30 18.50
N MET A 394 -0.62 -1.15 17.42
CA MET A 394 -0.07 -0.75 16.12
C MET A 394 0.31 0.74 16.08
N ASN A 395 -0.60 1.61 16.51
CA ASN A 395 -0.43 3.06 16.32
C ASN A 395 0.21 3.72 17.54
N GLY A 396 -0.08 3.21 18.74
CA GLY A 396 0.50 3.71 19.99
C GLY A 396 1.88 3.15 20.27
N TYR A 397 2.09 1.84 20.08
CA TYR A 397 3.35 1.19 20.45
C TYR A 397 4.32 1.04 19.25
N GLN A 398 3.94 0.31 18.21
CA GLN A 398 4.85 -0.01 17.09
C GLN A 398 5.29 1.23 16.32
N ALA A 399 4.34 2.03 15.82
CA ALA A 399 4.64 3.20 15.00
C ALA A 399 5.59 4.18 15.71
N PHE A 400 5.36 4.48 16.99
CA PHE A 400 6.21 5.41 17.73
C PHE A 400 7.62 4.85 17.94
N ARG A 401 7.72 3.63 18.46
CA ARG A 401 9.00 2.99 18.75
C ARG A 401 9.84 2.85 17.49
N ASN A 402 9.22 2.35 16.41
CA ASN A 402 9.93 2.01 15.18
C ASN A 402 10.37 3.26 14.41
N LEU A 403 9.59 4.35 14.42
CA LEU A 403 10.01 5.64 13.86
C LEU A 403 11.24 6.20 14.57
N LEU A 404 11.31 6.09 15.91
CA LEU A 404 12.51 6.51 16.67
C LEU A 404 13.72 5.64 16.35
N ILE A 405 13.55 4.31 16.31
CA ILE A 405 14.62 3.36 15.97
C ILE A 405 15.16 3.66 14.57
N MET A 406 14.30 3.71 13.56
CA MET A 406 14.68 4.00 12.17
C MET A 406 15.43 5.33 12.05
N ASN A 407 14.93 6.38 12.71
CA ASN A 407 15.57 7.69 12.68
C ASN A 407 16.96 7.66 13.32
N ALA A 408 17.10 6.95 14.45
CA ALA A 408 18.38 6.78 15.14
C ALA A 408 19.40 6.02 14.29
N CYS A 409 18.99 4.91 13.67
CA CYS A 409 19.82 4.12 12.77
C CYS A 409 20.30 4.94 11.55
N ASN A 410 19.39 5.67 10.88
CA ASN A 410 19.71 6.39 9.63
C ASN A 410 20.20 7.84 9.82
N ASN A 411 20.36 8.31 11.06
CA ASN A 411 20.80 9.67 11.40
C ASN A 411 20.06 10.79 10.63
N LYS A 412 18.72 10.75 10.59
CA LYS A 412 17.93 11.73 9.81
C LYS A 412 17.67 13.04 10.56
N GLY A 413 18.02 13.11 11.85
CA GLY A 413 17.85 14.33 12.66
C GLY A 413 16.39 14.69 12.98
N LEU A 414 15.46 13.74 12.83
CA LEU A 414 14.01 13.97 13.01
C LEU A 414 13.51 13.56 14.41
N ALA A 415 14.40 13.18 15.33
CA ALA A 415 14.02 12.63 16.64
C ALA A 415 13.15 13.62 17.44
N ASP A 416 13.56 14.89 17.51
CA ASP A 416 12.85 15.90 18.29
C ASP A 416 11.45 16.19 17.69
N GLU A 417 11.30 16.14 16.36
CA GLU A 417 10.00 16.31 15.68
C GLU A 417 9.06 15.12 15.90
N ILE A 418 9.60 13.90 15.79
CA ILE A 418 8.87 12.66 16.09
C ILE A 418 8.40 12.70 17.54
N ILE A 419 9.29 13.03 18.48
CA ILE A 419 8.96 13.10 19.90
C ILE A 419 7.88 14.16 20.15
N ALA A 420 8.04 15.37 19.64
CA ALA A 420 7.05 16.44 19.82
C ALA A 420 5.65 15.99 19.36
N ARG A 421 5.55 15.32 18.20
CA ARG A 421 4.29 14.76 17.70
C ARG A 421 3.68 13.74 18.66
N PHE A 422 4.49 12.80 19.15
CA PHE A 422 3.98 11.77 20.06
C PHE A 422 3.74 12.29 21.47
N GLU A 423 4.42 13.34 21.92
CA GLU A 423 4.08 14.10 23.14
C GLU A 423 2.71 14.78 23.01
N ASP A 424 2.44 15.42 21.87
CA ASP A 424 1.13 15.99 21.57
C ASP A 424 0.05 14.90 21.58
N ARG A 425 0.32 13.75 20.97
CA ARG A 425 -0.57 12.58 21.01
C ARG A 425 -0.81 12.08 22.43
N ILE A 426 0.22 11.96 23.26
CA ILE A 426 0.09 11.59 24.69
C ILE A 426 -0.87 12.56 25.40
N VAL A 427 -0.74 13.87 25.13
CA VAL A 427 -1.62 14.88 25.74
C VAL A 427 -3.06 14.73 25.25
N VAL A 428 -3.28 14.56 23.95
CA VAL A 428 -4.61 14.35 23.36
C VAL A 428 -5.28 13.09 23.91
N GLU A 429 -4.57 11.96 23.92
CA GLU A 429 -5.13 10.70 24.42
C GLU A 429 -5.39 10.73 25.94
N LEU A 430 -4.58 11.48 26.70
CA LEU A 430 -4.91 11.76 28.11
C LEU A 430 -6.22 12.53 28.24
N HIS A 431 -6.45 13.58 27.43
CA HIS A 431 -7.68 14.35 27.47
C HIS A 431 -8.91 13.54 27.02
N ARG A 432 -8.70 12.57 26.14
CA ARG A 432 -9.71 11.59 25.67
C ARG A 432 -9.90 10.39 26.60
N PHE A 433 -9.30 10.43 27.80
CA PHE A 433 -9.30 9.35 28.80
C PHE A 433 -8.83 7.98 28.27
N ASN A 434 -8.05 7.98 27.18
CA ASN A 434 -7.53 6.78 26.55
C ASN A 434 -6.20 6.36 27.19
N TYR A 435 -6.26 6.02 28.47
CA TYR A 435 -5.09 5.71 29.29
C TYR A 435 -4.28 4.52 28.79
N ASN A 436 -4.93 3.58 28.09
CA ASN A 436 -4.26 2.41 27.53
C ASN A 436 -3.34 2.78 26.36
N VAL A 437 -3.79 3.64 25.44
CA VAL A 437 -2.93 4.16 24.36
C VAL A 437 -1.78 5.00 24.93
N VAL A 438 -2.03 5.82 25.96
CA VAL A 438 -0.95 6.56 26.63
C VAL A 438 0.07 5.61 27.26
N LYS A 439 -0.38 4.53 27.90
CA LYS A 439 0.52 3.50 28.44
C LYS A 439 1.34 2.85 27.32
N ALA A 440 0.73 2.52 26.18
CA ALA A 440 1.41 1.95 25.02
C ALA A 440 2.48 2.91 24.45
N LEU A 441 2.17 4.21 24.32
CA LEU A 441 3.11 5.24 23.88
C LEU A 441 4.32 5.38 24.81
N LEU A 442 4.07 5.37 26.13
CA LEU A 442 5.15 5.43 27.12
C LEU A 442 5.97 4.14 27.17
N ASP A 443 5.34 2.98 26.96
CA ASP A 443 6.06 1.72 26.81
C ASP A 443 6.97 1.75 25.58
N ALA A 444 6.48 2.24 24.43
CA ALA A 444 7.26 2.38 23.20
C ALA A 444 8.50 3.26 23.38
N TRP A 445 8.33 4.46 23.95
CA TRP A 445 9.46 5.35 24.19
C TRP A 445 10.47 4.75 25.17
N ASN A 446 9.98 4.12 26.24
CA ASN A 446 10.85 3.45 27.20
C ASN A 446 11.61 2.27 26.60
N ASP A 447 10.98 1.49 25.72
CA ASP A 447 11.59 0.35 25.06
C ASP A 447 12.61 0.77 24.00
N TYR A 448 12.38 1.85 23.26
CA TYR A 448 13.41 2.50 22.42
C TYR A 448 14.64 2.90 23.25
N MET A 449 14.46 3.49 24.44
CA MET A 449 15.58 3.86 25.31
C MET A 449 16.37 2.67 25.89
N LYS A 450 15.96 1.42 25.65
CA LYS A 450 16.75 0.24 26.04
C LYS A 450 17.89 -0.06 25.06
N GLY A 451 17.92 0.61 23.90
CA GLY A 451 18.96 0.44 22.88
C GLY A 451 18.73 -0.76 21.96
N PRO A 452 19.64 -1.00 21.00
CA PRO A 452 19.47 -1.98 19.93
C PRO A 452 19.33 -3.43 20.43
N LYS A 453 19.98 -3.77 21.56
CA LYS A 453 19.81 -5.04 22.29
C LYS A 453 18.36 -5.46 22.49
N PHE A 454 17.45 -4.49 22.61
CA PHE A 454 16.02 -4.76 22.79
C PHE A 454 15.37 -5.39 21.55
N ILE A 455 15.77 -4.98 20.34
CA ILE A 455 15.25 -5.54 19.09
C ILE A 455 16.09 -6.70 18.56
N GLU A 456 17.31 -6.90 19.08
CA GLU A 456 18.12 -8.09 18.80
C GLU A 456 17.51 -9.38 19.38
N ILE A 457 16.70 -9.26 20.44
CA ILE A 457 16.08 -10.40 21.13
C ILE A 457 14.71 -10.66 20.51
N GLU A 458 14.49 -11.90 20.07
CA GLU A 458 13.17 -12.31 19.61
C GLU A 458 12.19 -12.36 20.80
N GLN A 459 11.16 -11.51 20.73
CA GLN A 459 10.10 -11.40 21.73
C GLN A 459 8.78 -10.91 21.09
N CYS A 460 8.62 -11.18 19.79
CA CYS A 460 7.58 -10.63 18.94
C CYS A 460 6.19 -11.10 19.37
N GLU A 461 5.99 -12.41 19.55
CA GLU A 461 4.70 -12.97 19.95
C GLU A 461 4.31 -12.55 21.38
N LYS A 462 5.29 -12.56 22.30
CA LYS A 462 5.10 -12.09 23.68
C LYS A 462 4.63 -10.64 23.68
N MET A 463 5.30 -9.79 22.92
CA MET A 463 4.98 -8.37 22.83
C MET A 463 3.62 -8.13 22.16
N LEU A 464 3.32 -8.86 21.08
CA LEU A 464 1.99 -8.84 20.44
C LEU A 464 0.90 -9.13 21.48
N LYS A 465 1.04 -10.20 22.28
CA LYS A 465 0.08 -10.55 23.32
C LYS A 465 -0.02 -9.48 24.42
N GLU A 466 1.11 -9.05 24.98
CA GLU A 466 1.15 -8.10 26.09
C GLU A 466 0.59 -6.72 25.71
N LYS A 467 0.95 -6.22 24.52
CA LYS A 467 0.55 -4.88 24.06
C LYS A 467 -0.84 -4.89 23.43
N SER A 468 -1.26 -5.96 22.76
CA SER A 468 -2.64 -6.07 22.26
C SER A 468 -3.67 -6.16 23.39
N ALA A 469 -3.27 -6.59 24.59
CA ALA A 469 -4.13 -6.52 25.77
C ALA A 469 -4.49 -5.07 26.18
N LEU A 470 -3.77 -4.06 25.66
CA LEU A 470 -4.09 -2.64 25.83
C LEU A 470 -5.08 -2.13 24.78
N ASN A 471 -5.36 -2.89 23.71
CA ASN A 471 -6.33 -2.47 22.71
C ASN A 471 -7.72 -2.32 23.33
N ALA A 472 -8.48 -1.37 22.80
CA ALA A 472 -9.85 -1.15 23.23
C ALA A 472 -10.68 -2.42 23.04
N LYS A 473 -11.49 -2.76 24.04
CA LYS A 473 -12.48 -3.82 23.94
C LYS A 473 -13.80 -3.19 23.49
N MET A 474 -13.89 -2.96 22.18
CA MET A 474 -15.05 -2.29 21.60
C MET A 474 -16.27 -3.22 21.63
N LYS A 475 -17.43 -2.63 21.93
CA LYS A 475 -18.75 -3.26 21.97
C LYS A 475 -19.61 -2.72 20.84
N ASP A 476 -20.68 -3.43 20.49
CA ASP A 476 -21.61 -2.91 19.48
C ASP A 476 -22.24 -1.61 19.97
N LEU A 477 -22.40 -0.64 19.07
CA LEU A 477 -22.89 0.69 19.43
C LEU A 477 -24.29 0.64 20.07
N SER A 478 -25.11 -0.34 19.68
CA SER A 478 -26.45 -0.57 20.24
C SER A 478 -26.45 -1.04 21.70
N GLU A 479 -25.32 -1.46 22.26
CA GLU A 479 -25.20 -1.79 23.69
C GLU A 479 -25.15 -0.54 24.59
N PHE A 480 -25.01 0.66 24.02
CA PHE A 480 -24.91 1.91 24.76
C PHE A 480 -26.22 2.71 24.66
N ASP A 481 -26.75 3.13 25.82
CA ASP A 481 -27.92 4.00 25.90
C ASP A 481 -27.51 5.48 25.68
N VAL A 482 -27.04 5.77 24.47
CA VAL A 482 -26.62 7.11 24.02
C VAL A 482 -27.12 7.35 22.61
N ASN A 483 -27.81 8.47 22.37
CA ASN A 483 -28.24 8.84 21.04
C ASN A 483 -27.04 9.32 20.20
N VAL A 484 -26.55 8.46 19.29
CA VAL A 484 -25.39 8.73 18.45
C VAL A 484 -25.80 8.99 17.01
N ASN A 485 -25.58 10.21 16.54
CA ASN A 485 -25.59 10.51 15.11
C ASN A 485 -24.18 10.25 14.52
N LEU A 486 -24.03 9.17 13.75
CA LEU A 486 -22.75 8.79 13.14
C LEU A 486 -22.19 9.88 12.21
N ALA A 487 -23.05 10.66 11.54
CA ALA A 487 -22.63 11.75 10.66
C ALA A 487 -21.98 12.92 11.43
N ASP A 488 -22.31 13.09 12.72
CA ASP A 488 -21.77 14.18 13.54
C ASP A 488 -20.42 13.82 14.18
N VAL A 489 -20.00 12.55 14.18
CA VAL A 489 -18.78 12.08 14.87
C VAL A 489 -17.52 12.82 14.40
N TYR A 490 -17.40 13.06 13.08
CA TYR A 490 -16.29 13.78 12.46
C TYR A 490 -16.57 15.27 12.21
N ARG A 491 -17.68 15.80 12.72
CA ARG A 491 -18.00 17.23 12.59
C ARG A 491 -17.16 18.05 13.57
N PRO A 492 -16.38 19.04 13.12
CA PRO A 492 -15.66 19.93 14.03
C PRO A 492 -16.65 20.86 14.76
N ASP A 493 -16.49 21.01 16.07
CA ASP A 493 -17.31 21.93 16.86
C ASP A 493 -16.69 23.35 16.91
N PRO A 494 -17.52 24.42 16.99
CA PRO A 494 -17.04 25.80 16.99
C PRO A 494 -16.04 26.07 18.13
N THR A 495 -14.95 26.76 17.82
CA THR A 495 -13.90 27.03 18.82
C THR A 495 -14.35 28.07 19.84
N ASN A 496 -14.43 27.68 21.11
CA ASN A 496 -14.51 28.60 22.25
C ASN A 496 -13.14 28.75 22.93
N TYR A 497 -12.54 29.94 22.85
CA TYR A 497 -11.19 30.19 23.34
C TYR A 497 -11.05 30.04 24.87
N ILE A 498 -12.05 30.48 25.64
CA ILE A 498 -12.05 30.38 27.11
C ILE A 498 -12.16 28.91 27.51
N GLN A 499 -13.10 28.18 26.91
CA GLN A 499 -13.27 26.74 27.13
C GLN A 499 -11.98 25.99 26.78
N ARG A 500 -11.36 26.27 25.63
CA ARG A 500 -10.10 25.65 25.21
C ARG A 500 -8.95 25.94 26.18
N ALA A 501 -8.87 27.16 26.69
CA ALA A 501 -7.87 27.53 27.70
C ALA A 501 -8.08 26.76 29.01
N LEU A 502 -9.32 26.69 29.51
CA LEU A 502 -9.68 25.92 30.71
C LEU A 502 -9.46 24.42 30.52
N TYR A 503 -9.85 23.87 29.37
CA TYR A 503 -9.62 22.48 28.97
C TYR A 503 -8.11 22.14 29.02
N ARG A 504 -7.25 22.98 28.43
CA ARG A 504 -5.79 22.77 28.47
C ARG A 504 -5.21 22.92 29.87
N LEU A 505 -5.63 23.95 30.60
CA LEU A 505 -5.13 24.25 31.95
C LEU A 505 -5.47 23.14 32.94
N THR A 506 -6.71 22.65 32.90
CA THR A 506 -7.22 21.58 33.77
C THR A 506 -6.90 20.18 33.26
N GLN A 507 -6.47 20.05 32.01
CA GLN A 507 -6.21 18.80 31.28
C GLN A 507 -7.49 17.96 31.16
N ASN A 508 -8.52 18.56 30.57
CA ASN A 508 -9.89 18.07 30.54
C ASN A 508 -10.42 17.66 31.92
N GLY A 509 -10.28 18.55 32.90
CA GLY A 509 -10.78 18.33 34.27
C GLY A 509 -9.95 17.37 35.15
N GLN A 510 -8.84 16.80 34.65
CA GLN A 510 -8.09 15.76 35.38
C GLN A 510 -7.11 16.27 36.44
N ARG A 511 -6.75 17.55 36.43
CA ARG A 511 -5.82 18.15 37.42
C ARG A 511 -6.52 18.53 38.73
N PHE A 512 -7.01 19.75 38.81
CA PHE A 512 -7.57 20.36 40.04
C PHE A 512 -9.07 20.67 39.94
N TRP A 513 -9.69 20.41 38.78
CA TRP A 513 -11.14 20.53 38.59
C TRP A 513 -11.86 19.47 39.44
N LYS A 514 -12.97 19.80 40.09
CA LYS A 514 -13.73 18.81 40.88
C LYS A 514 -14.58 17.96 39.94
N THR A 515 -14.67 16.65 40.19
CA THR A 515 -15.43 15.74 39.31
C THR A 515 -16.93 16.09 39.27
N LYS A 516 -17.48 16.62 40.37
CA LYS A 516 -18.86 17.13 40.42
C LYS A 516 -19.15 18.36 39.54
N TRP A 517 -18.14 18.93 38.90
CA TRP A 517 -18.27 20.03 37.94
C TRP A 517 -18.10 19.54 36.50
N MET A 518 -18.01 18.22 36.31
CA MET A 518 -18.03 17.59 35.00
C MET A 518 -19.50 17.30 34.64
N ASP A 519 -19.81 17.34 33.36
CA ASP A 519 -21.05 16.79 32.83
C ASP A 519 -20.96 15.26 32.84
N ASP A 520 -21.95 14.59 33.42
CA ASP A 520 -21.99 13.13 33.52
C ASP A 520 -22.54 12.45 32.25
N SER A 521 -23.16 13.22 31.35
CA SER A 521 -23.58 12.72 30.04
C SER A 521 -22.36 12.34 29.18
N PRO A 522 -22.37 11.19 28.50
CA PRO A 522 -21.27 10.81 27.61
C PRO A 522 -21.19 11.72 26.39
N ALA A 523 -20.03 12.36 26.16
CA ALA A 523 -19.77 13.03 24.89
C ALA A 523 -19.34 12.02 23.83
N VAL A 524 -19.92 12.11 22.64
CA VAL A 524 -19.66 11.20 21.51
C VAL A 524 -18.47 11.70 20.70
N ILE A 525 -17.37 10.96 20.71
CA ILE A 525 -16.14 11.29 19.97
C ILE A 525 -15.82 10.19 18.96
N SER A 526 -14.95 10.47 17.99
CA SER A 526 -14.43 9.40 17.14
C SER A 526 -13.56 8.44 17.97
N PHE A 527 -13.37 7.22 17.49
CA PHE A 527 -12.44 6.27 18.07
C PHE A 527 -10.97 6.53 17.66
N ASP A 528 -10.77 6.99 16.42
CA ASP A 528 -9.48 7.28 15.79
C ASP A 528 -8.85 8.61 16.24
N GLU A 529 -7.97 9.22 15.44
CA GLU A 529 -7.19 10.42 15.82
C GLU A 529 -7.88 11.76 15.50
N PHE A 530 -9.17 11.79 15.14
CA PHE A 530 -9.87 13.05 14.89
C PHE A 530 -9.90 13.95 16.13
N TYR A 531 -9.39 15.18 16.00
CA TYR A 531 -9.19 16.11 17.11
C TYR A 531 -10.35 17.11 17.23
N ASN A 532 -11.17 16.97 18.28
CA ASN A 532 -12.31 17.85 18.54
C ASN A 532 -12.45 18.16 20.06
N PRO A 533 -11.58 19.01 20.61
CA PRO A 533 -11.47 19.22 22.06
C PRO A 533 -12.72 19.88 22.67
N GLN A 534 -13.47 20.67 21.90
CA GLN A 534 -14.66 21.35 22.40
C GLN A 534 -15.75 20.37 22.80
N ARG A 535 -15.92 19.29 22.04
CA ARG A 535 -16.92 18.26 22.30
C ARG A 535 -16.64 17.45 23.55
N GLU A 536 -15.37 17.15 23.81
CA GLU A 536 -14.96 16.35 24.98
C GLU A 536 -14.77 17.17 26.26
N THR A 537 -14.81 18.51 26.17
CA THR A 537 -14.45 19.37 27.30
C THR A 537 -15.43 19.22 28.47
N PHE A 538 -14.89 18.84 29.62
CA PHE A 538 -15.60 18.70 30.90
C PHE A 538 -16.70 17.65 30.95
N HIS A 539 -16.71 16.69 30.04
CA HIS A 539 -17.49 15.46 30.20
C HIS A 539 -16.72 14.42 31.02
N SER A 540 -17.38 13.76 31.98
CA SER A 540 -16.76 12.71 32.80
C SER A 540 -16.65 11.38 32.06
N ASN A 541 -17.43 11.21 31.00
CA ASN A 541 -17.48 10.04 30.14
C ASN A 541 -17.41 10.45 28.66
N LEU A 542 -16.64 9.69 27.87
CA LEU A 542 -16.50 9.88 26.43
C LEU A 542 -16.82 8.55 25.74
N LEU A 543 -17.84 8.53 24.89
CA LEU A 543 -18.17 7.38 24.06
C LEU A 543 -17.36 7.49 22.75
N ALA A 544 -16.31 6.69 22.62
CA ALA A 544 -15.43 6.69 21.46
C ALA A 544 -15.95 5.71 20.40
N VAL A 545 -16.42 6.24 19.27
CA VAL A 545 -17.15 5.50 18.24
C VAL A 545 -16.29 5.27 16.99
N ASP A 546 -16.18 4.01 16.58
CA ASP A 546 -15.75 3.64 15.24
C ASP A 546 -17.00 3.57 14.35
N VAL A 547 -17.13 4.55 13.45
CA VAL A 547 -18.30 4.68 12.58
C VAL A 547 -18.39 3.58 11.53
N PHE A 548 -17.24 3.00 11.13
CA PHE A 548 -17.17 1.98 10.09
C PHE A 548 -17.54 0.61 10.67
N ALA A 549 -17.00 0.29 11.84
CA ALA A 549 -17.32 -0.95 12.54
C ALA A 549 -18.67 -0.90 13.28
N LYS A 550 -19.26 0.30 13.44
CA LYS A 550 -20.45 0.55 14.29
C LYS A 550 -20.26 0.04 15.72
N LYS A 551 -19.04 0.21 16.24
CA LYS A 551 -18.64 -0.21 17.58
C LYS A 551 -18.17 1.00 18.38
N ALA A 552 -18.22 0.87 19.71
CA ALA A 552 -17.77 1.93 20.60
C ALA A 552 -17.09 1.41 21.87
N GLU A 553 -16.33 2.29 22.50
CA GLU A 553 -15.73 2.10 23.82
C GLU A 553 -16.10 3.30 24.72
N MET A 554 -16.60 3.02 25.92
CA MET A 554 -16.79 4.05 26.95
C MET A 554 -15.46 4.33 27.65
N ARG A 555 -15.02 5.58 27.63
CA ARG A 555 -13.80 6.06 28.30
C ARG A 555 -14.21 7.02 29.41
N SER A 556 -13.89 6.67 30.65
CA SER A 556 -14.26 7.48 31.83
C SER A 556 -13.04 8.12 32.48
N ILE A 557 -13.25 9.30 33.06
CA ILE A 557 -12.21 10.03 33.77
C ILE A 557 -11.65 9.23 34.96
N ASP A 558 -10.32 9.08 35.02
CA ASP A 558 -9.61 8.48 36.15
C ASP A 558 -8.39 9.34 36.54
N LYS A 559 -8.59 10.19 37.54
CA LYS A 559 -7.55 11.13 38.04
C LYS A 559 -6.35 10.41 38.64
N LYS A 560 -6.50 9.18 39.15
CA LYS A 560 -5.38 8.41 39.70
C LYS A 560 -4.49 7.90 38.57
N LYS A 561 -5.09 7.28 37.54
CA LYS A 561 -4.37 6.84 36.32
C LYS A 561 -3.70 8.01 35.62
N TYR A 562 -4.40 9.14 35.47
CA TYR A 562 -3.84 10.37 34.92
C TYR A 562 -2.55 10.80 35.63
N LYS A 563 -2.59 10.93 36.97
CA LYS A 563 -1.43 11.35 37.77
C LYS A 563 -0.26 10.38 37.62
N LEU A 564 -0.54 9.07 37.64
CA LEU A 564 0.47 8.02 37.46
C LEU A 564 1.14 8.12 36.08
N LEU A 565 0.35 8.21 35.01
CA LEU A 565 0.87 8.30 33.65
C LEU A 565 1.63 9.61 33.39
N LYS A 566 1.14 10.75 33.90
CA LYS A 566 1.89 12.01 33.83
C LYS A 566 3.22 11.96 34.58
N LYS A 567 3.27 11.31 35.75
CA LYS A 567 4.54 11.11 36.48
C LYS A 567 5.50 10.24 35.67
N ARG A 568 5.01 9.14 35.08
CA ARG A 568 5.79 8.24 34.22
C ARG A 568 6.31 8.95 32.97
N TYR A 569 5.46 9.73 32.30
CA TYR A 569 5.84 10.56 31.16
C TYR A 569 7.01 11.49 31.48
N LYS A 570 6.91 12.26 32.57
CA LYS A 570 8.00 13.15 33.01
C LYS A 570 9.29 12.39 33.31
N TYR A 571 9.19 11.22 33.94
CA TYR A 571 10.36 10.38 34.21
C TYR A 571 11.04 9.91 32.93
N ILE A 572 10.25 9.40 31.96
CA ILE A 572 10.73 8.93 30.66
C ILE A 572 11.39 10.08 29.88
N LYS A 573 10.72 11.24 29.79
CA LYS A 573 11.24 12.43 29.11
C LYS A 573 12.59 12.87 29.70
N ASN A 574 12.65 13.05 31.01
CA ASN A 574 13.89 13.45 31.70
C ASN A 574 15.01 12.42 31.52
N LYS A 575 14.68 11.13 31.46
CA LYS A 575 15.66 10.07 31.20
C LYS A 575 16.15 10.12 29.76
N TYR A 576 15.25 10.32 28.80
CA TYR A 576 15.57 10.44 27.39
C TYR A 576 16.50 11.63 27.13
N GLU A 577 16.13 12.83 27.61
CA GLU A 577 16.92 14.06 27.42
C GLU A 577 18.37 13.90 27.91
N LYS A 578 18.59 13.14 28.98
CA LYS A 578 19.94 12.86 29.52
C LYS A 578 20.74 11.83 28.72
N ASN A 579 20.10 11.00 27.91
CA ASN A 579 20.72 9.85 27.25
C ASN A 579 20.56 9.83 25.73
N LYS A 580 19.86 10.82 25.12
CA LYS A 580 19.44 10.76 23.71
C LYS A 580 20.60 10.53 22.74
N GLU A 581 21.69 11.28 22.89
CA GLU A 581 22.87 11.16 22.02
C GLU A 581 23.53 9.78 22.12
N LYS A 582 23.55 9.20 23.34
CA LYS A 582 24.08 7.86 23.56
C LYS A 582 23.19 6.81 22.88
N ILE A 583 21.87 6.89 23.07
CA ILE A 583 20.91 5.94 22.51
C ILE A 583 20.96 5.98 20.97
N GLU A 584 20.97 7.19 20.38
CA GLU A 584 21.04 7.36 18.93
C GLU A 584 22.35 6.82 18.35
N ARG A 585 23.47 7.01 19.05
CA ARG A 585 24.75 6.45 18.67
C ARG A 585 24.74 4.92 18.73
N GLU A 586 24.23 4.32 19.81
CA GLU A 586 24.15 2.86 19.95
C GLU A 586 23.35 2.21 18.81
N TYR A 587 22.19 2.76 18.44
CA TYR A 587 21.41 2.24 17.31
C TYR A 587 22.12 2.38 15.96
N ARG A 588 22.86 3.47 15.76
CA ARG A 588 23.60 3.73 14.52
C ARG A 588 24.80 2.80 14.37
N GLU A 589 25.54 2.59 15.46
CA GLU A 589 26.69 1.68 15.49
C GLU A 589 26.25 0.22 15.30
N GLU A 590 25.09 -0.17 15.82
CA GLU A 590 24.57 -1.54 15.69
C GLU A 590 23.78 -1.79 14.38
N GLN A 591 23.34 -0.73 13.66
CA GLN A 591 22.54 -0.88 12.43
C GLN A 591 23.15 -1.86 11.43
N PRO A 592 24.47 -1.81 11.11
CA PRO A 592 25.06 -2.73 10.13
C PRO A 592 24.88 -4.21 10.53
N TYR A 593 24.93 -4.52 11.82
CA TYR A 593 24.65 -5.87 12.32
C TYR A 593 23.16 -6.19 12.23
N LEU A 594 22.27 -5.29 12.66
CA LEU A 594 20.81 -5.51 12.65
C LEU A 594 20.23 -5.78 11.25
N VAL A 595 20.83 -5.22 10.20
CA VAL A 595 20.43 -5.45 8.80
C VAL A 595 21.26 -6.54 8.11
N SER A 596 22.22 -7.14 8.82
CA SER A 596 23.09 -8.15 8.25
C SER A 596 22.38 -9.49 8.10
N ARG A 597 22.89 -10.30 7.17
CA ARG A 597 22.51 -11.71 7.04
C ARG A 597 22.89 -12.53 8.28
N GLU A 598 24.01 -12.22 8.92
CA GLU A 598 24.46 -12.88 10.16
C GLU A 598 23.38 -12.78 11.25
N PHE A 599 22.89 -11.55 11.49
CA PHE A 599 21.84 -11.31 12.47
C PHE A 599 20.56 -12.08 12.12
N TRP A 600 20.07 -11.95 10.89
CA TRP A 600 18.79 -12.54 10.50
C TRP A 600 18.82 -14.07 10.47
N ASN A 601 19.93 -14.70 10.04
CA ASN A 601 20.09 -16.15 10.11
C ASN A 601 19.93 -16.65 11.55
N LYS A 602 20.56 -15.96 12.51
CA LYS A 602 20.44 -16.28 13.93
C LYS A 602 19.05 -16.00 14.49
N TYR A 603 18.46 -14.85 14.13
CA TYR A 603 17.17 -14.40 14.65
C TYR A 603 16.00 -15.26 14.19
N LEU A 604 16.04 -15.72 12.93
CA LEU A 604 15.02 -16.55 12.31
C LEU A 604 15.15 -18.03 12.67
N GLU A 605 16.31 -18.47 13.16
CA GLU A 605 16.63 -19.87 13.39
C GLU A 605 16.40 -20.70 12.09
N ILE A 606 16.85 -20.20 10.93
CA ILE A 606 16.48 -20.74 9.59
C ILE A 606 16.69 -22.26 9.50
N GLU A 607 17.83 -22.76 9.98
CA GLU A 607 18.19 -24.19 9.95
C GLU A 607 17.21 -25.10 10.71
N LYS A 608 16.42 -24.56 11.65
CA LYS A 608 15.45 -25.33 12.44
C LYS A 608 14.17 -25.64 11.68
N TYR A 609 13.88 -24.89 10.62
CA TYR A 609 12.63 -24.95 9.88
C TYR A 609 12.80 -25.41 8.42
N GLN A 610 14.04 -25.63 7.95
CA GLN A 610 14.30 -26.19 6.62
C GLN A 610 14.00 -27.68 6.51
#